data_AF-A0A034W1J8-F1
#
_entry.id   AF-A0A034W1J8-F1
#
_cell.length_a   1.000
_cell.length_b   1.000
_cell.length_c   1.000
_cell.angle_alpha   90.00
_cell.angle_beta   90.00
_cell.angle_gamma   90.00
#
_symmetry.space_group_name_H-M   'P 1'
#
loop_
_entity.id
_entity.type
_entity.pdbx_description
1 polymer ?
#
loop_
_entity_poly.entity_id
_entity_poly.type
_entity_poly.pdbx_seq_one_letter_code
_entity_poly.pdbx_strand_id
1 'polypeptide(L)'
;MADDEAKKAKQAEIERKRAEVRKRMEEASKAKKAKKGFMTPERKKKLRLLLRKKAAEELKKEQERKAAERRRIIEERCGSPRNLSDASEETLKKVVQDYYAKILKLEDQKYDVEYQVARKELEARNRTLIFFMPIHFFRFAKLLPQTG
;
A
#
# COMPACT_ATOMS: atom_id res chain seq x y z
N MET A 1 -5.68 -24.67 -28.77
CA MET A 1 -5.23 -23.92 -29.96
C MET A 1 -6.35 -23.12 -30.64
N ALA A 2 -7.59 -23.61 -30.76
CA ALA A 2 -8.69 -22.85 -31.37
C ALA A 2 -9.32 -21.75 -30.47
N ASP A 3 -9.32 -21.93 -29.14
CA ASP A 3 -9.96 -20.98 -28.21
C ASP A 3 -9.17 -19.67 -27.99
N ASP A 4 -7.86 -19.68 -28.23
CA ASP A 4 -7.00 -18.50 -28.04
C ASP A 4 -7.11 -17.53 -29.21
N GLU A 5 -7.31 -18.04 -30.42
CA GLU A 5 -7.51 -17.25 -31.64
C GLU A 5 -8.86 -16.52 -31.61
N ALA A 6 -9.91 -17.17 -31.13
CA ALA A 6 -11.24 -16.57 -30.97
C ALA A 6 -11.26 -15.45 -29.90
N LYS A 7 -10.49 -15.58 -28.81
CA LYS A 7 -10.34 -14.53 -27.79
C LYS A 7 -9.54 -13.33 -28.30
N LYS A 8 -8.48 -13.59 -29.06
CA LYS A 8 -7.63 -12.56 -29.67
C LYS A 8 -8.38 -11.76 -30.74
N ALA A 9 -9.19 -12.42 -31.56
CA ALA A 9 -10.07 -11.77 -32.53
C ALA A 9 -11.13 -10.87 -31.86
N LYS A 10 -11.77 -11.37 -30.79
CA LYS A 10 -12.74 -10.58 -30.00
C LYS A 10 -12.10 -9.38 -29.31
N GLN A 11 -10.89 -9.52 -28.78
CA GLN A 11 -10.15 -8.42 -28.16
C GLN A 11 -9.73 -7.37 -29.19
N ALA A 12 -9.26 -7.78 -30.37
CA ALA A 12 -8.90 -6.88 -31.46
C ALA A 12 -10.11 -6.08 -31.99
N GLU A 13 -11.29 -6.71 -32.06
CA GLU A 13 -12.52 -6.02 -32.47
C GLU A 13 -12.99 -5.00 -31.42
N ILE A 14 -12.90 -5.34 -30.14
CA ILE A 14 -13.19 -4.43 -29.03
C ILE A 14 -12.21 -3.24 -29.02
N GLU A 15 -10.94 -3.49 -29.34
CA GLU A 15 -9.89 -2.47 -29.37
C GLU A 15 -10.05 -1.52 -30.56
N ARG A 16 -10.43 -2.03 -31.74
CA ARG A 16 -10.83 -1.21 -32.90
C ARG A 16 -12.02 -0.31 -32.60
N LYS A 17 -13.10 -0.86 -32.01
CA LYS A 17 -14.29 -0.07 -31.64
C LYS A 17 -13.97 1.00 -30.59
N ARG A 18 -13.06 0.72 -29.65
CA ARG A 18 -12.60 1.71 -28.66
C ARG A 18 -11.77 2.82 -29.29
N ALA A 19 -10.92 2.50 -30.27
CA ALA A 19 -10.08 3.48 -30.97
C ALA A 19 -10.93 4.44 -31.83
N GLU A 20 -11.95 3.93 -32.50
CA GLU A 20 -12.86 4.72 -33.32
C GLU A 20 -13.71 5.69 -32.46
N VAL A 21 -14.26 5.20 -31.35
CA VAL A 21 -14.98 6.04 -30.38
C VAL A 21 -14.05 7.11 -29.77
N ARG A 22 -12.76 6.80 -29.59
CA ARG A 22 -11.77 7.75 -29.08
C ARG A 22 -11.45 8.85 -30.09
N LYS A 23 -11.29 8.52 -31.38
CA LYS A 23 -11.08 9.50 -32.46
C LYS A 23 -12.27 10.46 -32.60
N ARG A 24 -13.50 9.92 -32.62
CA ARG A 24 -14.73 10.72 -32.72
C ARG A 24 -14.92 11.67 -31.52
N MET A 25 -14.51 11.24 -30.34
CA MET A 25 -14.59 12.06 -29.12
C MET A 25 -13.45 13.09 -29.02
N GLU A 26 -12.28 12.82 -29.60
CA GLU A 26 -11.15 13.75 -29.67
C GLU A 26 -11.44 14.90 -30.63
N GLU A 27 -12.05 14.61 -31.78
CA GLU A 27 -12.49 15.59 -32.78
C GLU A 27 -13.55 16.56 -32.21
N ALA A 28 -14.52 16.04 -31.43
CA ALA A 28 -15.52 16.87 -30.75
C ALA A 28 -14.92 17.72 -29.60
N SER A 29 -13.80 17.29 -29.01
CA SER A 29 -13.16 17.96 -27.86
C SER A 29 -12.27 19.15 -28.25
N LYS A 30 -11.77 19.20 -29.50
CA LYS A 30 -10.95 20.31 -30.00
C LYS A 30 -11.73 21.64 -30.07
N ALA A 31 -13.06 21.58 -30.20
CA ALA A 31 -13.95 22.74 -30.29
C ALA A 31 -14.42 23.30 -28.92
N LYS A 32 -14.26 22.57 -27.80
CA LYS A 32 -14.71 23.00 -26.46
C LYS A 32 -13.59 22.92 -25.43
N LYS A 33 -12.51 23.69 -25.65
CA LYS A 33 -11.28 23.68 -24.84
C LYS A 33 -11.36 24.38 -23.47
N ALA A 34 -12.52 24.84 -23.01
CA ALA A 34 -12.66 25.45 -21.70
C ALA A 34 -13.42 24.51 -20.73
N LYS A 35 -12.67 23.74 -19.94
CA LYS A 35 -13.08 23.12 -18.65
C LYS A 35 -14.02 21.90 -18.65
N LYS A 36 -14.63 21.46 -19.75
CA LYS A 36 -15.43 20.21 -19.78
C LYS A 36 -14.61 19.07 -20.39
N GLY A 37 -13.81 18.40 -19.55
CA GLY A 37 -12.95 17.29 -19.98
C GLY A 37 -13.74 16.18 -20.69
N PHE A 38 -13.04 15.43 -21.55
CA PHE A 38 -13.46 14.31 -22.42
C PHE A 38 -14.48 13.30 -21.85
N MET A 39 -14.68 13.28 -20.53
CA MET A 39 -15.52 12.31 -19.83
C MET A 39 -16.80 12.94 -19.30
N THR A 40 -17.93 12.24 -19.50
CA THR A 40 -19.17 12.59 -18.79
C THR A 40 -18.97 12.43 -17.28
N PRO A 41 -19.62 13.27 -16.45
CA PRO A 41 -19.43 13.25 -15.00
C PRO A 41 -19.72 11.87 -14.37
N GLU A 42 -20.70 11.14 -14.91
CA GLU A 42 -21.04 9.77 -14.48
C GLU A 42 -19.92 8.77 -14.79
N ARG A 43 -19.36 8.81 -16.00
CA ARG A 43 -18.22 7.96 -16.37
C ARG A 43 -17.02 8.25 -15.49
N LYS A 44 -16.76 9.52 -15.15
CA LYS A 44 -15.66 9.92 -14.25
C LYS A 44 -15.87 9.41 -12.83
N LYS A 45 -17.11 9.40 -12.34
CA LYS A 45 -17.47 8.81 -11.03
C LYS A 45 -17.23 7.29 -11.03
N LYS A 46 -17.68 6.58 -12.07
CA LYS A 46 -17.46 5.13 -12.21
C LYS A 46 -15.98 4.77 -12.33
N LEU A 47 -15.20 5.53 -13.10
CA LEU A 47 -13.76 5.32 -13.24
C LEU A 47 -13.01 5.50 -11.91
N ARG A 48 -13.29 6.57 -11.16
CA ARG A 48 -12.69 6.78 -9.84
C ARG A 48 -12.99 5.64 -8.86
N LEU A 49 -14.22 5.10 -8.92
CA LEU A 49 -14.59 3.95 -8.09
C LEU A 49 -13.77 2.71 -8.45
N LEU A 50 -13.62 2.41 -9.74
CA LEU A 50 -12.82 1.27 -10.19
C LEU A 50 -11.34 1.42 -9.81
N LEU A 51 -10.78 2.62 -9.91
CA LEU A 51 -9.39 2.89 -9.53
C LEU A 51 -9.16 2.69 -8.03
N ARG A 52 -10.08 3.15 -7.16
CA ARG A 52 -9.98 2.92 -5.71
C ARG A 52 -10.14 1.45 -5.35
N LYS A 53 -11.04 0.72 -6.02
CA LYS A 53 -11.20 -0.72 -5.83
C LYS A 53 -9.93 -1.47 -6.21
N LYS A 54 -9.31 -1.13 -7.35
CA LYS A 54 -8.04 -1.72 -7.77
C LYS A 54 -6.91 -1.40 -6.79
N ALA A 55 -6.80 -0.16 -6.33
CA ALA A 55 -5.79 0.23 -5.34
C ALA A 55 -5.99 -0.51 -4.00
N ALA A 56 -7.23 -0.70 -3.55
CA ALA A 56 -7.53 -1.46 -2.34
C ALA A 56 -7.19 -2.95 -2.48
N GLU A 57 -7.45 -3.54 -3.65
CA GLU A 57 -7.11 -4.93 -3.93
C GLU A 57 -5.58 -5.14 -4.00
N GLU A 58 -4.86 -4.23 -4.66
CA GLU A 58 -3.39 -4.25 -4.72
C GLU A 58 -2.78 -4.07 -3.31
N LEU A 59 -3.32 -3.17 -2.49
CA LEU A 59 -2.89 -2.99 -1.11
C LEU A 59 -3.07 -4.26 -0.27
N LYS A 60 -4.21 -4.97 -0.43
CA LYS A 60 -4.47 -6.22 0.28
C LYS A 60 -3.49 -7.32 -0.14
N LYS A 61 -3.21 -7.44 -1.45
CA LYS A 61 -2.21 -8.39 -1.97
C LYS A 61 -0.80 -8.10 -1.43
N GLU A 62 -0.43 -6.82 -1.32
CA GLU A 62 0.86 -6.43 -0.75
C GLU A 62 0.95 -6.76 0.75
N GLN A 63 -0.14 -6.55 1.50
CA GLN A 63 -0.21 -6.95 2.91
C GLN A 63 -0.05 -8.46 3.09
N GLU A 64 -0.72 -9.27 2.26
CA GLU A 64 -0.60 -10.73 2.29
C GLU A 64 0.83 -11.19 1.96
N ARG A 65 1.50 -10.57 0.99
CA ARG A 65 2.91 -10.83 0.67
C ARG A 65 3.84 -10.49 1.85
N LYS A 66 3.67 -9.30 2.44
CA LYS A 66 4.45 -8.87 3.61
C LYS A 66 4.21 -9.76 4.83
N ALA A 67 2.99 -10.24 5.04
CA ALA A 67 2.66 -11.15 6.12
C ALA A 67 3.29 -12.54 5.91
N ALA A 68 3.30 -13.04 4.67
CA ALA A 68 3.97 -14.30 4.34
C ALA A 68 5.49 -14.20 4.51
N GLU A 69 6.10 -13.11 4.04
CA GLU A 69 7.53 -12.85 4.22
C GLU A 69 7.91 -12.71 5.70
N ARG A 70 7.08 -12.00 6.48
CA ARG A 70 7.25 -11.92 7.94
C ARG A 70 7.22 -13.30 8.60
N ARG A 71 6.31 -14.18 8.18
CA ARG A 71 6.24 -15.55 8.71
C ARG A 71 7.51 -16.34 8.36
N ARG A 72 7.97 -16.26 7.11
CA ARG A 72 9.23 -16.91 6.67
C ARG A 72 10.44 -16.45 7.48
N ILE A 73 10.58 -15.14 7.70
CA ILE A 73 11.70 -14.58 8.48
C ILE A 73 11.64 -15.03 9.95
N ILE A 74 10.44 -15.11 10.54
CA ILE A 74 10.28 -15.60 11.91
C ILE A 74 10.71 -17.07 12.01
N GLU A 75 10.29 -17.89 11.06
CA GLU A 75 10.67 -19.30 11.00
C GLU A 75 12.19 -19.48 10.87
N GLU A 76 12.84 -18.71 10.00
CA GLU A 76 14.29 -18.70 9.83
C GLU A 76 15.03 -18.25 11.10
N ARG A 77 14.53 -17.23 11.81
CA ARG A 77 15.18 -16.68 13.03
C ARG A 77 14.95 -17.51 14.28
N CYS A 78 13.76 -18.09 14.42
CA CYS A 78 13.39 -18.87 15.60
C CYS A 78 13.86 -20.31 15.50
N GLY A 79 13.95 -20.86 14.28
CA GLY A 79 14.38 -22.23 14.04
C GLY A 79 13.43 -23.28 14.63
N SER A 80 13.91 -24.51 14.72
CA SER A 80 13.17 -25.61 15.34
C SER A 80 13.27 -25.56 16.88
N PRO A 81 12.25 -26.02 17.61
CA PRO A 81 12.32 -26.19 19.05
C PRO A 81 13.53 -27.05 19.44
N ARG A 82 14.24 -26.65 20.51
CA ARG A 82 15.36 -27.44 21.05
C ARG A 82 14.82 -28.77 21.60
N ASN A 83 15.47 -29.88 21.27
CA ASN A 83 15.08 -31.20 21.76
C ASN A 83 15.44 -31.32 23.24
N LEU A 84 14.43 -31.57 24.09
CA LEU A 84 14.58 -31.65 25.55
C LEU A 84 14.42 -33.08 26.09
N SER A 85 14.05 -34.06 25.25
CA SER A 85 13.73 -35.43 25.65
C SER A 85 14.92 -36.21 26.21
N ASP A 86 16.12 -35.95 25.69
CA ASP A 86 17.33 -36.75 25.98
C ASP A 86 18.47 -35.88 26.55
N ALA A 87 18.15 -34.68 27.04
CA ALA A 87 19.14 -33.70 27.49
C ALA A 87 19.57 -33.94 28.94
N SER A 88 20.88 -33.93 29.20
CA SER A 88 21.43 -33.98 30.57
C SER A 88 21.16 -32.69 31.35
N GLU A 89 21.20 -32.75 32.68
CA GLU A 89 20.94 -31.59 33.55
C GLU A 89 21.90 -30.42 33.26
N GLU A 90 23.17 -30.70 32.96
CA GLU A 90 24.15 -29.68 32.59
C GLU A 90 23.80 -29.02 31.24
N THR A 91 23.31 -29.80 30.29
CA THR A 91 22.84 -29.30 28.99
C THR A 91 21.62 -28.41 29.17
N LEU A 92 20.69 -28.78 30.04
CA LEU A 92 19.51 -27.97 30.36
C LEU A 92 19.90 -26.61 30.96
N LYS A 93 20.86 -26.57 31.89
CA LYS A 93 21.36 -25.30 32.47
C LYS A 93 21.98 -24.38 31.42
N LYS A 94 22.80 -24.93 30.51
CA LYS A 94 23.38 -24.16 29.39
C LYS A 94 22.31 -23.63 28.44
N VAL A 95 21.31 -24.44 28.11
CA VAL A 95 20.19 -24.02 27.25
C VAL A 95 19.43 -22.84 27.84
N VAL A 96 19.15 -22.85 29.15
CA VAL A 96 18.48 -21.72 29.83
C VAL A 96 19.33 -20.46 29.78
N GLN A 97 20.63 -20.57 30.05
CA GLN A 97 21.56 -19.44 29.99
C GLN A 97 21.65 -18.84 28.57
N ASP A 98 21.72 -19.68 27.53
CA ASP A 98 21.71 -19.25 26.14
C ASP A 98 20.44 -18.47 25.78
N TYR A 99 19.27 -18.99 26.20
CA TYR A 99 17.99 -18.32 25.94
C TYR A 99 17.90 -16.99 26.66
N TYR A 100 18.34 -16.92 27.92
CA TYR A 100 18.39 -15.68 28.68
C TYR A 100 19.28 -14.63 27.99
N ALA A 101 20.49 -15.00 27.57
CA ALA A 101 21.39 -14.12 26.83
C ALA A 101 20.80 -13.67 25.48
N LYS A 102 20.09 -14.56 24.77
CA LYS A 102 19.41 -14.24 23.51
C LYS A 102 18.25 -13.26 23.73
N ILE A 103 17.46 -13.43 24.79
CA ILE A 103 16.35 -12.54 25.13
C ILE A 103 16.88 -11.13 25.40
N LEU A 104 17.92 -10.98 26.23
CA LEU A 104 18.51 -9.68 26.53
C LEU A 104 18.96 -8.93 25.26
N LYS A 105 19.64 -9.63 24.34
CA LYS A 105 20.06 -9.05 23.06
C LYS A 105 18.88 -8.63 22.18
N LEU A 106 17.80 -9.42 22.16
CA LEU A 106 16.60 -9.11 21.37
C LEU A 106 15.81 -7.93 21.97
N GLU A 107 15.77 -7.80 23.29
CA GLU A 107 15.13 -6.69 23.98
C GLU A 107 15.83 -5.36 23.70
N ASP A 108 17.17 -5.35 23.73
CA ASP A 108 17.99 -4.19 23.38
C ASP A 108 17.71 -3.72 21.94
N GLN A 109 17.78 -4.64 20.98
CA GLN A 109 17.46 -4.36 19.57
C GLN A 109 16.01 -3.89 19.38
N LYS A 110 15.06 -4.44 20.15
CA LYS A 110 13.66 -4.03 20.09
C LYS A 110 13.51 -2.58 20.55
N TYR A 111 14.17 -2.21 21.65
CA TYR A 111 14.12 -0.86 22.21
C TYR A 111 14.64 0.18 21.21
N ASP A 112 15.79 -0.08 20.57
CA ASP A 112 16.36 0.81 19.55
C ASP A 112 15.39 1.07 18.38
N VAL A 113 14.75 0.00 17.90
CA VAL A 113 13.77 0.10 16.81
C VAL A 113 12.52 0.86 17.24
N GLU A 114 11.99 0.56 18.43
CA GLU A 114 10.82 1.24 19.00
C GLU A 114 11.09 2.75 19.17
N TYR A 115 12.26 3.11 19.67
CA TYR A 115 12.68 4.51 19.82
C TYR A 115 12.76 5.24 18.47
N GLN A 116 13.39 4.62 17.46
CA GLN A 116 13.47 5.20 16.12
C GLN A 116 12.08 5.39 15.48
N VAL A 117 11.17 4.43 15.67
CA VAL A 117 9.79 4.53 15.19
C VAL A 117 9.06 5.67 15.88
N ALA A 118 9.13 5.76 17.21
CA ALA A 118 8.49 6.82 17.99
C ALA A 118 8.98 8.22 17.56
N ARG A 119 10.29 8.39 17.34
CA ARG A 119 10.86 9.66 16.86
C ARG A 119 10.36 10.03 15.46
N LYS A 120 10.35 9.07 14.53
CA LYS A 120 9.83 9.29 13.17
C LYS A 120 8.34 9.60 13.16
N GLU A 121 7.56 8.98 14.05
CA GLU A 121 6.13 9.27 14.19
C GLU A 121 5.91 10.71 14.70
N LEU A 122 6.70 11.14 15.68
CA LEU A 122 6.68 12.52 16.17
C LEU A 122 7.06 13.51 15.07
N GLU A 123 8.11 13.23 14.30
CA GLU A 123 8.51 14.07 13.15
C GLU A 123 7.40 14.16 12.08
N ALA A 124 6.74 13.04 11.75
CA ALA A 124 5.63 13.02 10.81
C ALA A 124 4.42 13.82 11.33
N ARG A 125 4.11 13.69 12.61
CA ARG A 125 3.04 14.44 13.29
C ARG A 125 3.33 15.93 13.31
N ASN A 126 4.54 16.33 13.72
CA ASN A 126 4.97 17.73 13.74
C ASN A 126 4.96 18.33 12.34
N ARG A 127 5.43 17.60 11.33
CA ARG A 127 5.38 18.06 9.93
C ARG A 127 3.95 18.32 9.47
N THR A 128 3.04 17.42 9.82
CA THR A 128 1.62 17.55 9.48
C THR A 128 0.99 18.76 10.18
N LEU A 129 1.27 18.95 11.48
CA LEU A 129 0.70 20.03 12.29
C LEU A 129 1.27 21.41 11.96
N ILE A 130 2.58 21.51 11.71
CA ILE A 130 3.26 22.81 11.53
C ILE A 130 3.22 23.28 10.08
N PHE A 131 3.43 22.37 9.12
CA PHE A 131 3.49 22.76 7.72
C PHE A 131 2.16 22.51 7.02
N PHE A 132 1.56 21.34 7.21
CA PHE A 132 0.43 20.93 6.36
C PHE A 132 -0.90 21.54 6.82
N MET A 133 -1.21 21.52 8.12
CA MET A 133 -2.46 22.06 8.64
C MET A 133 -2.61 23.58 8.45
N PRO A 134 -1.60 24.44 8.71
CA PRO A 134 -1.75 25.88 8.49
C PRO A 134 -1.90 26.20 7.00
N ILE A 135 -1.17 25.52 6.12
CA ILE A 135 -1.32 25.69 4.66
C ILE A 135 -2.74 25.32 4.22
N HIS A 136 -3.30 24.21 4.72
CA HIS A 136 -4.67 23.80 4.39
C HIS A 136 -5.71 24.74 4.99
N PHE A 137 -5.52 25.17 6.25
CA PHE A 137 -6.38 26.12 6.93
C PHE A 137 -6.41 27.48 6.21
N PHE A 138 -5.24 28.04 5.85
CA PHE A 138 -5.16 29.29 5.08
C PHE A 138 -5.79 29.16 3.69
N ARG A 139 -5.62 28.02 3.03
CA ARG A 139 -6.25 27.78 1.71
C ARG A 139 -7.76 27.66 1.82
N PHE A 140 -8.28 27.05 2.90
CA PHE A 140 -9.70 26.93 3.15
C PHE A 140 -10.33 28.27 3.57
N ALA A 141 -9.63 29.06 4.39
CA ALA A 141 -10.05 30.40 4.80
C ALA A 141 -10.19 31.37 3.61
N LYS A 142 -9.33 31.28 2.60
CA LYS A 142 -9.46 32.05 1.35
C LYS A 142 -10.63 31.63 0.45
N LEU A 143 -11.23 30.47 0.69
CA LEU A 143 -12.34 29.92 -0.09
C LEU A 143 -13.70 30.13 0.59
N LEU A 144 -13.73 30.68 1.82
CA LEU A 144 -14.97 31.08 2.46
C LEU A 144 -15.49 32.36 1.78
N PRO A 145 -16.77 32.40 1.37
CA PRO A 145 -17.37 33.61 0.84
C PRO A 145 -17.32 34.68 1.95
N GLN A 146 -16.65 35.80 1.66
CA GLN A 146 -16.76 37.01 2.48
C GLN A 146 -18.21 37.49 2.32
N THR A 147 -19.07 37.11 3.26
CA THR A 147 -20.44 37.62 3.34
C THR A 147 -20.35 39.07 3.80
N GLY A 148 -20.47 39.99 2.84
CA GLY A 148 -20.85 41.38 3.05
C GLY A 148 -22.30 41.57 2.66
#